data_AF-N6T9M3-F1
#
_entry.id   AF-N6T9M3-F1
#
_cell.length_a   1.000
_cell.length_b   1.000
_cell.length_c   1.000
_cell.angle_alpha   90.00
_cell.angle_beta   90.00
_cell.angle_gamma   90.00
#
_symmetry.space_group_name_H-M   'P 1'
#
loop_
_entity.id
_entity.type
_entity.pdbx_description
1 polymer ?
#
loop_
_entity_poly.entity_id
_entity_poly.type
_entity_poly.pdbx_seq_one_letter_code
_entity_poly.pdbx_strand_id
1 'polypeptide(L)'
;MLNFVEIALVLTYYCGNAVYIVFITVSMTKLFSYYFPETATWDQYFKLMILIPLIICCQVRELKHLVPFSFLANTMMVVAFGITLYYIFYDIGQVQLADRKMFNGWEGIPSFFSTVLFAMEGIGTIMPVENSMVEPRFLGCPGVLNSAMSVVVCLYTAIGFFGYYKYGESTEATITRNLPSSEM
;
A
#
# COMPACT_ATOMS: atom_id res chain seq x y z
N MET A 1 24.52 18.70 -8.25
CA MET A 1 23.09 18.62 -7.84
C MET A 1 22.45 17.33 -8.35
N LEU A 2 22.68 16.93 -9.61
CA LEU A 2 22.20 15.66 -10.19
C LEU A 2 22.51 14.42 -9.32
N ASN A 3 23.76 14.24 -8.90
CA ASN A 3 24.17 13.06 -8.13
C ASN A 3 23.44 12.89 -6.78
N PHE A 4 23.03 13.99 -6.13
CA PHE A 4 22.30 13.89 -4.86
C PHE A 4 20.87 13.39 -5.08
N VAL A 5 20.20 13.90 -6.10
CA VAL A 5 18.82 13.50 -6.45
C VAL A 5 18.79 12.04 -6.88
N GLU A 6 19.76 11.61 -7.68
CA GLU A 6 19.88 10.21 -8.11
C GLU A 6 20.13 9.27 -6.94
N ILE A 7 21.05 9.60 -6.03
CA ILE A 7 21.32 8.81 -4.82
C ILE A 7 20.07 8.73 -3.94
N ALA A 8 19.38 9.86 -3.74
CA ALA A 8 18.15 9.90 -2.96
C ALA A 8 17.06 9.03 -3.58
N LEU A 9 16.86 9.10 -4.91
CA LEU A 9 15.90 8.27 -5.63
C LEU A 9 16.24 6.78 -5.50
N VAL A 10 17.51 6.40 -5.70
CA VAL A 10 17.95 5.00 -5.56
C VAL A 10 17.66 4.49 -4.14
N LEU A 11 17.95 5.29 -3.13
CA LEU A 11 17.70 4.92 -1.73
C LEU A 11 16.20 4.78 -1.46
N THR A 12 15.38 5.73 -1.90
CA THR A 12 13.92 5.67 -1.77
C THR A 12 13.35 4.44 -2.44
N TYR A 13 13.76 4.13 -3.67
CA TYR A 13 13.30 2.92 -4.36
C TYR A 13 13.78 1.65 -3.68
N TYR A 14 15.02 1.59 -3.22
CA TYR A 14 15.54 0.42 -2.51
C TYR A 14 14.72 0.15 -1.23
N CYS A 15 14.52 1.17 -0.39
CA CYS A 15 13.72 1.06 0.81
C CYS A 15 12.26 0.71 0.52
N GLY A 16 11.65 1.33 -0.50
CA GLY A 16 10.27 1.06 -0.87
C GLY A 16 10.06 -0.38 -1.37
N ASN A 17 10.96 -0.88 -2.23
CA ASN A 17 10.91 -2.27 -2.69
C ASN A 17 11.09 -3.27 -1.53
N ALA A 18 11.95 -2.97 -0.56
CA ALA A 18 12.10 -3.82 0.63
C ALA A 18 10.79 -3.93 1.42
N VAL A 19 10.06 -2.83 1.60
CA VAL A 19 8.75 -2.83 2.27
C VAL A 19 7.71 -3.64 1.48
N TYR A 20 7.67 -3.52 0.16
CA TYR A 20 6.77 -4.33 -0.67
C TYR A 20 7.02 -5.83 -0.53
N ILE A 21 8.29 -6.27 -0.51
CA ILE A 21 8.65 -7.68 -0.28
C ILE A 21 8.12 -8.15 1.09
N VAL A 22 8.27 -7.33 2.14
CA VAL A 22 7.76 -7.66 3.48
C VAL A 22 6.23 -7.80 3.46
N PHE A 23 5.50 -6.87 2.85
CA PHE A 23 4.02 -6.95 2.81
C PHE A 23 3.50 -8.13 2.00
N ILE A 24 4.12 -8.42 0.85
CA ILE A 24 3.76 -9.60 0.05
C ILE A 24 4.02 -10.86 0.88
N THR A 25 5.18 -10.97 1.51
CA THR A 25 5.55 -12.12 2.34
C THR A 25 4.57 -12.32 3.49
N VAL A 26 4.26 -11.26 4.25
CA VAL A 26 3.31 -11.35 5.38
C VAL A 26 1.93 -11.80 4.90
N SER A 27 1.50 -11.33 3.74
CA SER A 27 0.22 -11.74 3.13
C SER A 27 0.26 -13.21 2.69
N MET A 28 1.35 -13.66 2.08
CA MET A 28 1.55 -15.06 1.70
C MET A 28 1.61 -15.96 2.93
N THR A 29 2.40 -15.62 3.95
CA THR A 29 2.48 -16.40 5.19
C THR A 29 1.12 -16.48 5.88
N LYS A 30 0.33 -15.39 5.91
CA LYS A 30 -1.04 -15.45 6.45
C LYS A 30 -1.91 -16.42 5.65
N LEU A 31 -1.86 -16.37 4.32
CA LEU A 31 -2.61 -17.29 3.44
C LEU A 31 -2.17 -18.75 3.61
N PHE A 32 -0.87 -19.03 3.56
CA PHE A 32 -0.34 -20.39 3.64
C PHE A 32 -0.49 -20.98 5.05
N SER A 33 -0.28 -20.19 6.10
CA SER A 33 -0.46 -20.66 7.49
C SER A 33 -1.90 -21.06 7.82
N TYR A 34 -2.87 -20.51 7.08
CA TYR A 34 -4.26 -20.91 7.18
C TYR A 34 -4.48 -22.36 6.72
N TYR A 35 -3.91 -22.75 5.58
CA TYR A 35 -4.03 -24.11 5.03
C TYR A 35 -3.02 -25.10 5.63
N PHE A 36 -1.81 -24.62 5.94
CA PHE A 36 -0.68 -25.40 6.42
C PHE A 36 -0.05 -24.71 7.63
N PRO A 37 -0.46 -25.05 8.87
CA PRO A 37 -0.02 -24.37 10.09
C PRO A 37 1.51 -24.36 10.29
N GLU A 38 2.20 -25.37 9.77
CA GLU A 38 3.67 -25.50 9.84
C GLU A 38 4.42 -24.40 9.08
N THR A 39 3.75 -23.73 8.12
CA THR A 39 4.36 -22.68 7.29
C THR A 39 4.39 -21.31 7.97
N ALA A 40 3.82 -21.17 9.17
CA ALA A 40 3.78 -19.90 9.90
C ALA A 40 5.17 -19.33 10.21
N THR A 41 6.21 -20.18 10.32
CA THR A 41 7.60 -19.76 10.58
C THR A 41 8.41 -19.52 9.31
N TRP A 42 7.84 -19.75 8.12
CA TRP A 42 8.57 -19.75 6.85
C TRP A 42 8.69 -18.37 6.19
N ASP A 43 8.41 -17.29 6.92
CA ASP A 43 8.48 -15.91 6.43
C ASP A 43 9.80 -15.60 5.68
N GLN A 44 10.94 -16.07 6.19
CA GLN A 44 12.24 -15.89 5.52
C GLN A 44 12.34 -16.61 4.17
N TYR A 45 11.78 -17.82 4.07
CA TYR A 45 11.78 -18.57 2.82
C TYR A 45 10.86 -17.92 1.78
N PHE A 46 9.70 -17.43 2.19
CA PHE A 46 8.80 -16.69 1.31
C PHE A 46 9.46 -15.40 0.76
N LYS A 47 10.23 -14.67 1.58
CA LYS A 47 11.02 -13.50 1.12
C LYS A 47 12.03 -13.88 0.02
N LEU A 48 12.73 -14.99 0.17
CA LEU A 48 13.70 -15.45 -0.83
C LEU A 48 13.00 -15.94 -2.10
N MET A 49 11.90 -16.67 -1.96
CA MET A 49 11.13 -17.19 -3.09
C MET A 49 10.49 -16.08 -3.92
N ILE A 50 9.97 -15.01 -3.30
CA ILE A 50 9.36 -13.88 -4.02
C ILE A 50 10.40 -12.97 -4.70
N LEU A 51 11.64 -12.93 -4.20
CA LEU A 51 12.70 -12.13 -4.78
C LEU A 51 13.04 -12.56 -6.22
N ILE A 52 13.08 -13.87 -6.47
CA ILE A 52 13.41 -14.44 -7.78
C ILE A 52 12.45 -13.95 -8.89
N PRO A 53 11.11 -14.12 -8.79
CA PRO A 53 10.19 -13.62 -9.80
C PRO A 53 10.20 -12.09 -9.87
N LEU A 54 10.42 -11.38 -8.75
CA LEU A 54 10.51 -9.92 -8.77
C LEU A 54 11.67 -9.43 -9.64
N ILE A 55 12.85 -10.04 -9.53
CA ILE A 55 14.03 -9.71 -10.35
C ILE A 55 13.73 -9.92 -11.84
N ILE A 56 13.01 -10.99 -12.20
CA ILE A 56 12.60 -11.26 -13.59
C ILE A 56 11.64 -10.18 -14.07
N CYS A 57 10.65 -9.81 -13.26
CA CYS A 57 9.72 -8.73 -13.58
C CYS A 57 10.42 -7.37 -13.76
N CYS A 58 11.48 -7.09 -12.99
CA CYS A 58 12.28 -5.86 -13.14
C CYS A 58 12.99 -5.75 -14.50
N GLN A 59 13.12 -6.85 -15.26
CA GLN A 59 13.73 -6.80 -16.61
C GLN A 59 12.77 -6.31 -17.69
N VAL A 60 11.48 -6.11 -17.37
CA VAL A 60 10.51 -5.64 -18.37
C VAL A 60 10.74 -4.17 -18.67
N ARG A 61 11.25 -3.89 -19.87
CA ARG A 61 11.58 -2.53 -20.32
C ARG A 61 10.39 -1.73 -20.85
N GLU A 62 9.32 -2.42 -21.24
CA GLU A 62 8.15 -1.78 -21.85
C GLU A 62 6.91 -1.95 -20.97
N LEU A 63 6.43 -0.84 -20.40
CA LEU A 63 5.25 -0.80 -19.53
C LEU A 63 3.97 -1.35 -20.21
N LYS A 64 3.90 -1.30 -21.55
CA LYS A 64 2.76 -1.81 -22.32
C LYS A 64 2.46 -3.29 -22.05
N HIS A 65 3.49 -4.10 -21.77
CA HIS A 65 3.31 -5.52 -21.47
C HIS A 65 2.72 -5.76 -20.08
N LEU A 66 2.86 -4.81 -19.17
CA LEU A 66 2.31 -4.91 -17.81
C LEU A 66 0.83 -4.51 -17.76
N VAL A 67 0.29 -3.86 -18.80
CA VAL A 67 -1.10 -3.36 -18.81
C VAL A 67 -2.15 -4.42 -18.44
N PRO A 68 -2.21 -5.62 -19.04
CA PRO A 68 -3.23 -6.61 -18.69
C PRO A 68 -3.06 -7.12 -17.25
N PHE A 69 -1.82 -7.29 -16.78
CA PHE A 69 -1.54 -7.68 -15.40
C PHE A 69 -1.93 -6.58 -14.41
N SER A 70 -1.62 -5.33 -14.75
CA SER A 70 -1.99 -4.15 -13.96
C SER A 70 -3.50 -3.97 -13.88
N PHE A 71 -4.23 -4.19 -14.96
CA PHE A 71 -5.69 -4.13 -14.94
C PHE A 71 -6.29 -5.18 -13.98
N LEU A 72 -5.79 -6.42 -14.03
CA LEU A 72 -6.22 -7.47 -13.10
C LEU A 72 -5.88 -7.10 -11.65
N ALA A 73 -4.64 -6.66 -11.39
CA ALA A 73 -4.19 -6.25 -10.07
C ALA A 73 -5.00 -5.07 -9.52
N ASN A 74 -5.29 -4.06 -10.33
CA ASN A 74 -6.12 -2.92 -9.95
C ASN A 74 -7.55 -3.35 -9.65
N THR A 75 -8.11 -4.29 -10.42
CA THR A 75 -9.45 -4.84 -10.15
C THR A 75 -9.48 -5.57 -8.80
N MET A 76 -8.49 -6.42 -8.54
CA MET A 76 -8.35 -7.11 -7.24
C MET A 76 -8.16 -6.11 -6.09
N MET A 77 -7.40 -5.03 -6.32
CA MET A 77 -7.20 -3.97 -5.33
C MET A 77 -8.50 -3.24 -5.00
N VAL A 78 -9.33 -2.91 -6.00
CA VAL A 78 -10.66 -2.33 -5.77
C VAL A 78 -11.56 -3.26 -4.97
N VAL A 79 -11.55 -4.56 -5.28
CA VAL A 79 -12.30 -5.57 -4.51
C VAL A 79 -11.81 -5.64 -3.06
N ALA A 80 -10.49 -5.70 -2.84
CA ALA A 80 -9.90 -5.73 -1.51
C ALA A 80 -10.23 -4.47 -0.69
N PHE A 81 -10.24 -3.29 -1.33
CA PHE A 81 -10.71 -2.06 -0.69
C PHE A 81 -12.19 -2.13 -0.34
N GLY A 82 -13.05 -2.64 -1.23
CA GLY A 82 -14.47 -2.84 -0.96
C GLY A 82 -14.72 -3.74 0.26
N ILE A 83 -14.03 -4.88 0.34
CA ILE A 83 -14.10 -5.80 1.49
C ILE A 83 -13.61 -5.11 2.77
N THR A 84 -12.50 -4.38 2.68
CA THR A 84 -11.94 -3.65 3.82
C THR A 84 -12.93 -2.62 4.36
N LEU A 85 -13.53 -1.80 3.49
CA LEU A 85 -14.54 -0.82 3.87
C LEU A 85 -15.77 -1.51 4.47
N TYR A 86 -16.23 -2.63 3.89
CA TYR A 86 -17.34 -3.41 4.45
C TYR A 86 -17.07 -3.80 5.90
N TYR A 87 -15.92 -4.39 6.22
CA TYR A 87 -15.58 -4.80 7.59
C TYR A 87 -15.33 -3.63 8.55
N ILE A 88 -14.81 -2.50 8.05
CA ILE A 88 -14.66 -1.29 8.85
C ILE A 88 -16.03 -0.74 9.28
N PHE A 89 -17.00 -0.69 8.37
CA PHE A 89 -18.34 -0.20 8.66
C PHE A 89 -19.26 -1.24 9.30
N TYR A 90 -18.93 -2.52 9.17
CA TYR A 90 -19.63 -3.61 9.84
C TYR A 90 -19.53 -3.42 11.36
N ASP A 91 -20.67 -3.24 12.01
CA ASP A 91 -20.78 -3.09 13.46
C ASP A 91 -20.00 -1.89 14.04
N ILE A 92 -19.88 -0.81 13.25
CA ILE A 92 -19.18 0.41 13.67
C ILE A 92 -19.93 1.16 14.80
N GLY A 93 -21.25 0.96 14.90
CA GLY A 93 -22.11 1.60 15.90
C GLY A 93 -21.92 1.12 17.33
N GLN A 94 -21.28 -0.03 17.54
CA GLN A 94 -20.95 -0.55 18.88
C GLN A 94 -19.66 0.05 19.45
N VAL A 95 -18.88 0.77 18.63
CA VAL A 95 -17.60 1.33 19.05
C VAL A 95 -17.81 2.66 19.76
N GLN A 96 -17.36 2.75 21.01
CA GLN A 96 -17.40 3.98 21.79
C GLN A 96 -16.19 4.87 21.46
N LEU A 97 -16.48 6.13 21.10
CA LEU A 97 -15.46 7.15 20.79
C LEU A 97 -14.56 7.47 22.01
N ALA A 98 -15.08 7.27 23.23
CA ALA A 98 -14.38 7.54 24.48
C ALA A 98 -13.18 6.61 24.71
N ASP A 99 -13.17 5.42 24.11
CA ASP A 99 -12.08 4.44 24.24
C ASP A 99 -10.97 4.65 23.21
N ARG A 100 -10.98 5.77 22.46
CA ARG A 100 -10.02 6.05 21.39
C ARG A 100 -9.11 7.20 21.77
N LYS A 101 -7.79 6.98 21.69
CA LYS A 101 -6.82 8.06 21.89
C LYS A 101 -6.77 8.92 20.64
N MET A 102 -7.28 10.15 20.76
CA MET A 102 -7.26 11.11 19.64
C MET A 102 -5.84 11.59 19.30
N PHE A 103 -4.90 11.49 20.25
CA PHE A 103 -3.52 11.92 20.06
C PHE A 103 -2.55 10.91 20.66
N ASN A 104 -1.63 10.41 19.83
CA ASN A 104 -0.65 9.40 20.23
C ASN A 104 0.67 10.01 20.75
N GLY A 105 0.63 11.25 21.24
CA GLY A 105 1.82 11.97 21.68
C GLY A 105 2.73 12.44 20.55
N TRP A 106 3.80 13.14 20.91
CA TRP A 106 4.82 13.63 19.96
C TRP A 106 5.63 12.49 19.33
N GLU A 107 5.70 11.34 19.99
CA GLU A 107 6.40 10.13 19.53
C GLU A 107 5.73 9.49 18.31
N GLY A 108 4.42 9.69 18.11
CA GLY A 108 3.69 9.16 16.95
C GLY A 108 3.87 9.98 15.67
N ILE A 109 4.34 11.22 15.77
CA ILE A 109 4.46 12.15 14.62
C ILE A 109 5.46 11.65 13.57
N PRO A 110 6.68 11.20 13.92
CA PRO A 110 7.64 10.69 12.94
C PRO A 110 7.11 9.45 12.20
N SER A 111 6.45 8.53 12.90
CA SER A 111 5.87 7.33 12.30
C SER A 111 4.74 7.67 11.35
N PHE A 112 3.82 8.56 11.75
CA PHE A 112 2.75 9.05 10.89
C PHE A 112 3.29 9.69 9.60
N PHE A 113 4.24 10.61 9.74
CA PHE A 113 4.84 11.28 8.59
C PHE A 113 5.56 10.31 7.67
N SER A 114 6.28 9.33 8.22
CA SER A 114 6.95 8.28 7.45
C SER A 114 5.96 7.43 6.65
N THR A 115 4.84 7.03 7.26
CA THR A 115 3.78 6.27 6.59
C THR A 115 3.12 7.08 5.47
N VAL A 116 2.80 8.36 5.72
CA VAL A 116 2.20 9.23 4.70
C VAL A 116 3.16 9.46 3.53
N LEU A 117 4.44 9.75 3.81
CA LEU A 117 5.45 9.90 2.76
C LEU A 117 5.63 8.62 1.95
N PHE A 118 5.66 7.47 2.62
CA PHE A 118 5.74 6.17 1.94
C PHE A 118 4.51 5.91 1.06
N ALA A 119 3.31 6.25 1.53
CA ALA A 119 2.07 6.06 0.77
C ALA A 119 1.93 7.00 -0.44
N MET A 120 2.62 8.15 -0.43
CA MET A 120 2.63 9.15 -1.50
C MET A 120 3.84 9.01 -2.45
N GLU A 121 4.65 7.96 -2.27
CA GLU A 121 5.79 7.65 -3.15
C GLU A 121 5.28 7.25 -4.56
N GLY A 122 6.05 7.55 -5.60
CA GLY A 122 5.65 7.34 -7.00
C GLY A 122 6.28 8.32 -8.00
N ILE A 123 7.13 9.25 -7.52
CA ILE A 123 7.60 10.39 -8.31
C ILE A 123 8.37 10.01 -9.57
N GLY A 124 9.17 8.92 -9.57
CA GLY A 124 9.89 8.54 -10.79
C GLY A 124 9.08 7.67 -11.75
N THR A 125 7.82 7.37 -11.45
CA THR A 125 6.88 6.82 -12.44
C THR A 125 6.15 7.91 -13.22
N ILE A 126 6.22 9.17 -12.77
CA ILE A 126 5.54 10.30 -13.39
C ILE A 126 5.97 10.48 -14.85
N MET A 127 7.28 10.56 -15.12
CA MET A 127 7.78 10.81 -16.48
C MET A 127 7.43 9.67 -17.46
N PRO A 128 7.59 8.37 -17.10
CA PRO A 128 7.09 7.28 -17.95
C PRO A 128 5.58 7.32 -18.20
N VAL A 129 4.78 7.69 -17.18
CA VAL A 129 3.32 7.82 -17.32
C VAL A 129 2.98 8.96 -18.26
N GLU A 130 3.56 10.15 -18.06
CA GLU A 130 3.37 11.32 -18.91
C GLU A 130 3.76 11.04 -20.37
N ASN A 131 4.91 10.39 -20.61
CA ASN A 131 5.35 9.97 -21.94
C ASN A 131 4.42 8.96 -22.63
N SER A 132 3.59 8.25 -21.86
CA SER A 132 2.65 7.24 -22.38
C SER A 132 1.23 7.80 -22.59
N MET A 133 0.98 9.08 -22.27
CA MET A 133 -0.34 9.68 -22.41
C MET A 133 -0.66 10.06 -23.85
N VAL A 134 -1.92 9.84 -24.24
CA VAL A 134 -2.44 10.28 -25.55
C VAL A 134 -2.57 11.80 -25.61
N GLU A 135 -2.96 12.45 -24.51
CA GLU A 135 -3.07 13.90 -24.40
C GLU A 135 -2.14 14.44 -23.32
N PRO A 136 -1.25 15.42 -23.62
CA PRO A 136 -0.18 15.87 -22.73
C PRO A 136 -0.66 16.82 -21.62
N ARG A 137 -1.83 16.59 -21.04
CA ARG A 137 -2.38 17.38 -19.92
C ARG A 137 -2.13 16.72 -18.57
N PHE A 138 -0.88 16.30 -18.33
CA PHE A 138 -0.49 15.64 -17.08
C PHE A 138 -0.37 16.65 -15.93
N LEU A 139 0.38 17.74 -16.16
CA LEU A 139 0.60 18.85 -15.21
C LEU A 139 -0.40 20.00 -15.47
N GLY A 140 -1.11 20.44 -14.43
CA GLY A 140 -2.07 21.55 -14.51
C GLY A 140 -3.18 21.46 -13.45
N CYS A 141 -4.05 22.48 -13.36
CA CYS A 141 -5.25 22.44 -12.54
C CYS A 141 -6.50 22.75 -13.39
N PRO A 142 -7.42 21.78 -13.63
CA PRO A 142 -7.34 20.36 -13.27
C PRO A 142 -6.48 19.59 -14.30
N GLY A 143 -5.36 19.04 -13.84
CA GLY A 143 -4.52 18.09 -14.57
C GLY A 143 -4.68 16.69 -13.98
N VAL A 144 -4.32 15.68 -14.75
CA VAL A 144 -4.52 14.27 -14.37
C VAL A 144 -3.83 13.95 -13.04
N LEU A 145 -2.62 14.49 -12.82
CA LEU A 145 -1.89 14.29 -11.57
C LEU A 145 -2.64 14.84 -10.34
N ASN A 146 -3.12 16.09 -10.40
CA ASN A 146 -3.78 16.72 -9.25
C ASN A 146 -5.11 16.03 -8.92
N SER A 147 -5.87 15.63 -9.96
CA SER A 147 -7.11 14.89 -9.77
C SER A 147 -6.86 13.51 -9.16
N ALA A 148 -5.86 12.77 -9.65
CA ALA A 148 -5.51 11.46 -9.13
C ALA A 148 -5.04 11.54 -7.67
N MET A 149 -4.14 12.48 -7.37
CA MET A 149 -3.65 12.70 -6.00
C MET A 149 -4.78 13.08 -5.04
N SER A 150 -5.72 13.93 -5.46
CA SER A 150 -6.87 14.29 -4.63
C SER A 150 -7.71 13.07 -4.25
N VAL A 151 -7.98 12.17 -5.21
CA VAL A 151 -8.71 10.92 -4.95
C VAL A 151 -7.94 10.03 -3.97
N VAL A 152 -6.63 9.85 -4.18
CA VAL A 152 -5.77 9.02 -3.31
C VAL A 152 -5.75 9.56 -1.88
N VAL A 153 -5.57 10.86 -1.69
CA VAL A 153 -5.58 11.52 -0.36
C VAL A 153 -6.91 11.30 0.35
N CYS A 154 -8.03 11.50 -0.35
CA CYS A 154 -9.36 11.29 0.21
C CYS A 154 -9.57 9.83 0.64
N LEU A 155 -9.17 8.86 -0.19
CA LEU A 155 -9.28 7.43 0.12
C LEU A 155 -8.41 7.04 1.33
N TYR A 156 -7.16 7.46 1.37
CA TYR A 156 -6.27 7.17 2.49
C TYR A 156 -6.74 7.79 3.79
N THR A 157 -7.28 9.02 3.72
CA THR A 157 -7.83 9.69 4.90
C THR A 157 -9.08 8.96 5.41
N ALA A 158 -9.98 8.55 4.51
CA ALA A 158 -11.17 7.79 4.89
C ALA A 158 -10.81 6.44 5.54
N ILE A 159 -9.96 5.65 4.89
CA ILE A 159 -9.54 4.33 5.41
C ILE A 159 -8.76 4.48 6.72
N GLY A 160 -7.83 5.44 6.79
CA GLY A 160 -7.05 5.68 8.01
C GLY A 160 -7.93 6.12 9.18
N PHE A 161 -8.86 7.04 8.95
CA PHE A 161 -9.77 7.54 9.98
C PHE A 161 -10.74 6.46 10.45
N PHE A 162 -11.51 5.84 9.54
CA PHE A 162 -12.50 4.84 9.92
C PHE A 162 -11.87 3.52 10.38
N GLY A 163 -10.71 3.17 9.84
CA GLY A 163 -9.92 2.01 10.29
C GLY A 163 -9.47 2.17 11.73
N TYR A 164 -8.85 3.30 12.08
CA TYR A 164 -8.48 3.58 13.48
C TYR A 164 -9.72 3.72 14.38
N TYR A 165 -10.81 4.29 13.87
CA TYR A 165 -12.06 4.36 14.62
C TYR A 165 -12.54 2.96 15.02
N LYS A 166 -12.57 2.01 14.08
CA LYS A 166 -13.00 0.63 14.33
C LYS A 166 -12.02 -0.12 15.25
N TYR A 167 -10.75 -0.19 14.90
CA TYR A 167 -9.76 -1.08 15.55
C TYR A 167 -8.98 -0.43 16.71
N GLY A 168 -8.99 0.90 16.81
CA GLY A 168 -8.32 1.64 17.88
C GLY A 168 -6.82 1.33 17.97
N GLU A 169 -6.33 1.16 19.19
CA GLU A 169 -4.92 0.85 19.47
C GLU A 169 -4.47 -0.52 18.95
N SER A 170 -5.40 -1.41 18.57
CA SER A 170 -5.10 -2.70 17.95
C SER A 170 -4.90 -2.62 16.43
N THR A 171 -4.92 -1.41 15.85
CA THR A 171 -4.66 -1.21 14.41
C THR A 171 -3.25 -1.67 14.07
N GLU A 172 -3.14 -2.58 13.09
CA GLU A 172 -1.85 -3.10 12.62
C GLU A 172 -1.27 -2.21 11.51
N ALA A 173 -0.01 -2.48 11.12
CA ALA A 173 0.68 -1.74 10.06
C ALA A 173 -0.05 -1.78 8.71
N THR A 174 -0.83 -2.82 8.45
CA THR A 174 -1.73 -2.91 7.30
C THR A 174 -3.14 -3.25 7.77
N ILE A 175 -4.12 -2.45 7.33
CA ILE A 175 -5.52 -2.60 7.75
C ILE A 175 -6.12 -3.96 7.38
N THR A 176 -5.65 -4.56 6.29
CA THR A 176 -6.06 -5.89 5.83
C THR A 176 -5.70 -6.98 6.84
N ARG A 177 -4.74 -6.72 7.72
CA ARG A 177 -4.35 -7.68 8.73
C ARG A 177 -5.34 -7.72 9.91
N ASN A 178 -5.99 -6.59 10.19
CA ASN A 178 -7.06 -6.48 11.19
C ASN A 178 -8.38 -7.14 10.77
N LEU A 179 -8.52 -7.56 9.51
CA LEU A 179 -9.70 -8.31 9.06
C LEU A 179 -9.76 -9.68 9.74
N PRO A 180 -10.97 -10.14 10.12
CA PRO A 180 -11.14 -11.41 10.82
C PRO A 180 -10.59 -12.57 9.98
N SER A 181 -9.73 -13.37 10.60
CA SER A 181 -9.10 -14.53 9.95
C SER A 181 -9.94 -15.80 9.98
N SER A 182 -11.09 -15.78 10.66
CA SER A 182 -11.98 -16.95 10.84
C SER A 182 -12.94 -17.22 9.69
N GLU A 183 -13.01 -16.32 8.69
CA GLU A 183 -13.93 -16.38 7.54
C GLU A 183 -13.16 -16.49 6.21
N MET A 184 -11.88 -16.87 6.25
CA MET A 184 -11.07 -17.13 5.04
C MET A 184 -11.24 -18.55 4.50
#